data_AF-A0A2J8W0L1-F1
#
_entry.id   AF-A0A2J8W0L1-F1
#
_cell.length_a   1.000
_cell.length_b   1.000
_cell.length_c   1.000
_cell.angle_alpha   90.00
_cell.angle_beta   90.00
_cell.angle_gamma   90.00
#
_symmetry.space_group_name_H-M   'P 1'
#
loop_
_entity.id
_entity.type
_entity.pdbx_description
1 polymer ?
#
loop_
_entity_poly.entity_id
_entity_poly.type
_entity_poly.pdbx_seq_one_letter_code
_entity_poly.pdbx_strand_id
1 'polypeptide(L)'
;MKNPMLEVVSLLLEKVLLISNFTLFSSGAAGEDKGRNSFYETSSFHRGDVLEVPRTHLTHYGIYLGDNRVAHMMPDILLALTDDVGRTQKVVSNKRLILGVIVKVASIRVDTVEDFAYGANILVNHLDESLQKKALLNEEVARRAEKLLGFTPYSLLWNNCEHFVTYCRYGTPISPQSDKFCETVKIIIRDQRSVLASAVLGLASIVCTGLISYTTLPAIFIPFFLWMAG
;
A
#
# COMPACT_ATOMS: atom_id res chain seq x y z
N MET A 1 -13.62 -20.85 -39.96
CA MET A 1 -14.52 -20.89 -38.78
C MET A 1 -13.65 -20.72 -37.55
N LYS A 2 -13.79 -19.60 -36.83
CA LYS A 2 -12.97 -19.30 -35.64
C LYS A 2 -13.47 -20.16 -34.48
N ASN A 3 -12.55 -20.77 -33.73
CA ASN A 3 -12.86 -21.71 -32.66
C ASN A 3 -13.45 -20.94 -31.46
N PRO A 4 -14.70 -21.22 -31.04
CA PRO A 4 -15.37 -20.49 -29.96
C PRO A 4 -14.62 -20.58 -28.62
N MET A 5 -13.84 -21.66 -28.40
CA MET A 5 -12.97 -21.76 -27.21
C MET A 5 -11.86 -20.72 -27.19
N LEU A 6 -11.29 -20.39 -28.35
CA LEU A 6 -10.18 -19.43 -28.45
C LEU A 6 -10.68 -18.00 -28.19
N GLU A 7 -11.93 -17.71 -28.58
CA GLU A 7 -12.60 -16.43 -28.35
C GLU A 7 -12.92 -16.21 -26.87
N VAL A 8 -13.39 -17.26 -26.18
CA VAL A 8 -13.64 -17.23 -24.73
C VAL A 8 -12.34 -17.12 -23.92
N VAL A 9 -11.29 -17.83 -24.33
CA VAL A 9 -9.96 -17.70 -23.70
C VAL A 9 -9.40 -16.31 -23.94
N SER A 10 -9.56 -15.73 -25.14
CA SER A 10 -9.16 -14.35 -25.42
C SER A 10 -9.93 -13.35 -24.57
N LEU A 11 -11.26 -13.50 -24.42
CA LEU A 11 -12.10 -12.63 -23.59
C LEU A 11 -11.79 -12.76 -22.09
N LEU A 12 -11.44 -13.97 -21.62
CA LEU A 12 -10.99 -14.20 -20.26
C LEU A 12 -9.59 -13.63 -20.03
N LEU A 13 -8.67 -13.76 -20.98
CA LEU A 13 -7.35 -13.15 -20.90
C LEU A 13 -7.47 -11.62 -20.91
N GLU A 14 -8.33 -11.06 -21.74
CA GLU A 14 -8.59 -9.62 -21.84
C GLU A 14 -9.27 -9.09 -20.57
N LYS A 15 -10.19 -9.86 -19.95
CA LYS A 15 -10.79 -9.52 -18.65
C LYS A 15 -9.85 -9.72 -17.48
N VAL A 16 -8.99 -10.74 -17.48
CA VAL A 16 -7.94 -10.93 -16.48
C VAL A 16 -6.86 -9.86 -16.63
N LEU A 17 -6.57 -9.40 -17.85
CA LEU A 17 -5.72 -8.25 -18.13
C LEU A 17 -6.41 -6.93 -17.72
N LEU A 18 -7.73 -6.81 -17.85
CA LEU A 18 -8.52 -5.67 -17.33
C LEU A 18 -8.60 -5.67 -15.79
N ILE A 19 -8.63 -6.85 -15.16
CA ILE A 19 -8.57 -7.01 -13.69
C ILE A 19 -7.13 -6.84 -13.20
N SER A 20 -6.10 -7.24 -13.96
CA SER A 20 -4.71 -6.86 -13.66
C SER A 20 -4.48 -5.36 -13.87
N ASN A 21 -5.24 -4.73 -14.76
CA ASN A 21 -5.33 -3.27 -14.88
C ASN A 21 -6.14 -2.63 -13.74
N PHE A 22 -6.87 -3.42 -12.94
CA PHE A 22 -7.35 -3.02 -11.62
C PHE A 22 -6.29 -3.34 -10.55
N THR A 23 -5.36 -2.39 -10.39
CA THR A 23 -4.94 -1.90 -9.08
C THR A 23 -4.17 -2.85 -8.15
N LEU A 24 -3.29 -3.71 -8.67
CA LEU A 24 -2.26 -4.35 -7.84
C LEU A 24 -0.88 -4.31 -8.51
N PHE A 25 -0.41 -3.10 -8.79
CA PHE A 25 0.91 -2.76 -9.33
C PHE A 25 1.03 -2.68 -10.86
N SER A 26 1.19 -1.43 -11.33
CA SER A 26 1.66 -0.98 -12.65
C SER A 26 0.64 -0.84 -13.79
N SER A 27 0.14 0.38 -13.95
CA SER A 27 -0.01 1.06 -15.25
C SER A 27 0.04 2.57 -14.93
N GLY A 28 1.08 3.31 -15.26
CA GLY A 28 1.51 3.57 -16.63
C GLY A 28 1.01 4.95 -17.06
N ALA A 29 1.33 6.01 -16.32
CA ALA A 29 1.31 7.37 -16.85
C ALA A 29 2.77 7.79 -17.00
N ALA A 30 3.15 8.03 -18.26
CA ALA A 30 4.42 8.61 -18.63
C ALA A 30 4.68 9.80 -17.71
N GLY A 31 5.87 9.80 -17.08
CA GLY A 31 6.38 11.00 -16.45
C GLY A 31 6.44 12.08 -17.53
N GLU A 32 5.51 13.03 -17.48
CA GLU A 32 5.86 14.37 -17.89
C GLU A 32 7.01 14.79 -16.99
N ASP A 33 8.21 14.71 -17.55
CA ASP A 33 9.38 15.45 -17.13
C ASP A 33 9.04 16.95 -17.18
N LYS A 34 8.35 17.40 -16.13
CA LYS A 34 8.40 18.79 -15.71
C LYS A 34 9.26 18.79 -14.48
N GLY A 35 10.56 19.02 -14.70
CA GLY A 35 11.47 19.58 -13.72
C GLY A 35 10.92 20.89 -13.17
N ARG A 36 9.94 20.76 -12.27
CA ARG A 36 9.60 21.79 -11.32
C ARG A 36 10.44 21.43 -10.12
N ASN A 37 11.59 22.10 -9.99
CA ASN A 37 12.34 22.13 -8.74
C ASN A 37 11.41 22.73 -7.68
N SER A 38 10.56 21.89 -7.11
CA SER A 38 9.76 22.19 -5.94
C SER A 38 10.73 22.14 -4.79
N PHE A 39 11.46 23.24 -4.57
CA PHE A 39 12.18 23.43 -3.32
C PHE A 39 11.13 23.40 -2.21
N TYR A 40 11.02 22.26 -1.53
CA TYR A 40 10.20 22.15 -0.34
C TYR A 40 10.80 23.11 0.69
N GLU A 41 10.02 24.11 1.09
CA GLU A 41 10.47 25.08 2.07
C GLU A 41 10.48 24.41 3.45
N THR A 42 11.59 23.73 3.75
CA THR A 42 11.79 22.96 4.98
C THR A 42 11.77 23.83 6.23
N SER A 43 11.84 25.15 6.07
CA SER A 43 11.67 26.16 7.14
C SER A 43 10.31 26.06 7.85
N SER A 44 9.31 25.47 7.19
CA SER A 44 7.97 25.28 7.76
C SER A 44 7.81 24.00 8.60
N PHE A 45 8.76 23.06 8.50
CA PHE A 45 8.66 21.77 9.20
C PHE A 45 9.36 21.81 10.55
N HIS A 46 8.68 21.30 11.56
CA HIS A 46 9.23 21.10 12.89
C HIS A 46 9.62 19.65 13.07
N ARG A 47 10.76 19.40 13.69
CA ARG A 47 11.18 18.05 14.05
C ARG A 47 10.06 17.37 14.86
N GLY A 48 9.69 16.15 14.48
CA GLY A 48 8.55 15.42 15.05
C GLY A 48 7.23 15.57 14.28
N ASP A 49 7.17 16.46 13.28
CA ASP A 49 6.02 16.57 12.40
C ASP A 49 5.82 15.27 11.61
N VAL A 50 4.57 14.86 11.49
CA VAL A 50 4.18 13.79 10.56
C VAL A 50 3.94 14.42 9.21
N LEU A 51 4.66 13.90 8.23
CA LEU A 51 4.57 14.30 6.84
C LEU A 51 3.76 13.25 6.08
N GLU A 52 2.82 13.72 5.27
CA GLU A 52 1.93 12.88 4.48
C GLU A 52 2.08 13.25 3.01
N VAL A 53 2.25 12.24 2.18
CA VAL A 53 2.42 12.42 0.75
C VAL A 53 1.38 11.58 0.02
N PRO A 54 0.31 12.22 -0.48
CA PRO A 54 -0.69 11.51 -1.26
C PRO A 54 -0.06 10.88 -2.50
N ARG A 55 -0.19 9.55 -2.64
CA ARG A 55 0.11 8.83 -3.88
C ARG A 55 -1.18 8.43 -4.58
N THR A 56 -1.06 7.84 -5.76
CA THR A 56 -2.19 7.41 -6.59
C THR A 56 -3.16 6.45 -5.88
N HIS A 57 -2.67 5.62 -4.95
CA HIS A 57 -3.50 4.59 -4.32
C HIS A 57 -3.48 4.61 -2.80
N LEU A 58 -2.39 5.08 -2.19
CA LEU A 58 -2.20 5.10 -0.74
C LEU A 58 -1.44 6.36 -0.37
N THR A 59 -1.77 6.96 0.76
CA THR A 59 -0.96 8.04 1.32
C THR A 59 0.26 7.42 1.97
N HIS A 60 1.44 7.95 1.63
CA HIS A 60 2.70 7.54 2.24
C HIS A 60 3.05 8.48 3.38
N TYR A 61 3.52 7.93 4.50
CA TYR A 61 3.76 8.67 5.74
C TYR A 61 5.22 8.63 6.16
N GLY A 62 5.68 9.71 6.76
CA GLY A 62 7.00 9.83 7.38
C GLY A 62 7.00 10.80 8.55
N ILE A 63 8.09 10.83 9.30
CA ILE A 63 8.31 11.76 10.42
C ILE A 63 9.53 12.61 10.09
N TYR A 64 9.35 13.92 10.14
CA TYR A 64 10.45 14.86 9.96
C TYR A 64 11.40 14.81 11.16
N LEU A 65 12.68 14.60 10.90
CA LEU A 65 13.72 14.49 11.93
C LEU A 65 14.53 15.78 12.11
N GLY A 66 14.20 16.85 11.38
CA GLY A 66 15.06 18.03 11.26
C GLY A 66 16.06 17.91 10.11
N ASP A 67 16.69 19.02 9.75
CA ASP A 67 17.80 19.09 8.79
C ASP A 67 17.55 18.35 7.46
N ASN A 68 16.37 18.55 6.85
CA ASN A 68 15.99 17.92 5.59
C ASN A 68 15.92 16.38 5.63
N ARG A 69 15.70 15.78 6.82
CA ARG A 69 15.64 14.32 7.00
C ARG A 69 14.23 13.86 7.36
N VAL A 70 13.80 12.75 6.74
CA VAL A 70 12.50 12.12 7.02
C VAL A 70 12.70 10.64 7.30
N ALA A 71 12.24 10.17 8.47
CA ALA A 71 12.13 8.75 8.75
C ALA A 71 10.82 8.19 8.22
N HIS A 72 10.87 7.11 7.43
CA HIS A 72 9.66 6.46 6.91
C HIS A 72 9.87 4.96 6.72
N MET A 73 8.78 4.21 6.84
CA MET A 73 8.76 2.77 6.62
C MET A 73 8.51 2.46 5.14
N MET A 74 9.37 1.67 4.52
CA MET A 74 9.20 1.19 3.15
C MET A 74 9.24 -0.33 3.10
N PRO A 75 8.31 -1.00 2.37
CA PRO A 75 8.39 -2.42 2.10
C PRO A 75 9.49 -2.67 1.05
N ASP A 76 10.76 -2.57 1.43
CA ASP A 76 11.89 -2.76 0.53
C ASP A 76 12.74 -3.96 0.97
N ILE A 77 12.72 -5.01 0.15
CA ILE A 77 13.49 -6.23 0.38
C ILE A 77 15.00 -6.01 0.22
N LEU A 78 15.44 -4.96 -0.47
CA LEU A 78 16.84 -4.84 -0.86
C LEU A 78 17.76 -4.73 0.35
N LEU A 79 17.32 -4.08 1.42
CA LEU A 79 18.04 -4.07 2.69
C LEU A 79 18.22 -5.51 3.23
N ALA A 80 17.23 -6.39 3.08
CA ALA A 80 17.34 -7.79 3.53
C ALA A 80 18.26 -8.64 2.65
N LEU A 81 18.67 -8.14 1.48
CA LEU A 81 19.45 -8.86 0.48
C LEU A 81 20.84 -8.27 0.24
N THR A 82 21.13 -7.06 0.74
CA THR A 82 22.44 -6.42 0.58
C THR A 82 22.72 -5.38 1.68
N ASP A 83 23.94 -5.41 2.21
CA ASP A 83 24.47 -4.38 3.12
C ASP A 83 25.02 -3.14 2.37
N ASP A 84 24.97 -3.15 1.04
CA ASP A 84 25.43 -2.04 0.19
C ASP A 84 24.47 -0.83 0.24
N VAL A 85 24.80 0.12 1.11
CA VAL A 85 24.09 1.39 1.34
C VAL A 85 24.03 2.26 0.07
N GLY A 86 24.97 2.11 -0.87
CA GLY A 86 24.98 2.88 -2.11
C GLY A 86 23.88 2.46 -3.09
N ARG A 87 23.45 1.20 -3.04
CA ARG A 87 22.36 0.66 -3.87
C ARG A 87 20.97 0.90 -3.27
N THR A 88 20.87 1.09 -1.95
CA THR A 88 19.60 1.34 -1.25
C THR A 88 19.10 2.77 -1.44
N GLN A 89 19.99 3.74 -1.68
CA GLN A 89 19.63 5.13 -2.01
C GLN A 89 19.00 5.32 -3.39
N LYS A 90 19.13 4.36 -4.31
CA LYS A 90 18.55 4.49 -5.66
C LYS A 90 17.03 4.25 -5.63
N VAL A 91 16.29 5.12 -6.34
CA VAL A 91 14.84 5.10 -6.59
C VAL A 91 14.26 3.69 -6.44
N VAL A 92 13.38 3.52 -5.46
CA VAL A 92 12.80 2.22 -5.14
C VAL A 92 11.84 1.82 -6.26
N SER A 93 12.23 0.83 -7.06
CA SER A 93 11.39 0.32 -8.15
C SER A 93 10.12 -0.35 -7.62
N ASN A 94 9.02 -0.30 -8.36
CA ASN A 94 7.78 -1.03 -8.05
C ASN A 94 8.03 -2.52 -7.74
N LYS A 95 8.93 -3.18 -8.48
CA LYS A 95 9.28 -4.59 -8.25
C LYS A 95 9.80 -4.85 -6.83
N ARG A 96 10.65 -3.96 -6.30
CA ARG A 96 11.20 -4.06 -4.93
C ARG A 96 10.11 -3.87 -3.88
N LEU A 97 9.22 -2.89 -4.10
CA LEU A 97 8.08 -2.64 -3.22
C LEU A 97 7.15 -3.85 -3.16
N ILE A 98 6.76 -4.39 -4.32
CA ILE A 98 5.94 -5.60 -4.43
C ILE A 98 6.58 -6.77 -3.69
N LEU A 99 7.87 -6.99 -3.93
CA LEU A 99 8.56 -8.12 -3.35
C LEU A 99 8.65 -7.99 -1.82
N GLY A 100 8.93 -6.79 -1.30
CA GLY A 100 8.89 -6.51 0.14
C GLY A 100 7.52 -6.79 0.77
N VAL A 101 6.44 -6.44 0.07
CA VAL A 101 5.07 -6.80 0.48
C VAL A 101 4.87 -8.32 0.52
N ILE A 102 5.28 -9.04 -0.54
CA ILE A 102 5.13 -10.50 -0.64
C ILE A 102 5.91 -11.22 0.47
N VAL A 103 7.16 -10.81 0.71
CA VAL A 103 8.00 -11.43 1.75
C VAL A 103 7.72 -10.88 3.15
N LYS A 104 6.83 -9.89 3.29
CA LYS A 104 6.45 -9.24 4.56
C LYS A 104 7.65 -8.61 5.29
N VAL A 105 8.51 -7.92 4.54
CA VAL A 105 9.68 -7.22 5.08
C VAL A 105 9.66 -5.76 4.69
N ALA A 106 9.97 -4.89 5.65
CA ALA A 106 10.17 -3.48 5.46
C ALA A 106 11.44 -3.01 6.17
N SER A 107 11.85 -1.79 5.83
CA SER A 107 12.82 -1.03 6.59
C SER A 107 12.28 0.34 6.92
N ILE A 108 12.53 0.79 8.14
CA ILE A 108 12.39 2.18 8.52
C ILE A 108 13.74 2.84 8.25
N ARG A 109 13.77 3.76 7.30
CA ARG A 109 14.98 4.41 6.81
C ARG A 109 14.83 5.92 6.86
N VAL A 110 15.96 6.62 6.71
CA VAL A 110 15.99 8.07 6.64
C VAL A 110 16.38 8.48 5.23
N ASP A 111 15.51 9.24 4.58
CA ASP A 111 15.74 9.84 3.27
C ASP A 111 15.59 11.37 3.35
N THR A 112 15.97 12.08 2.28
CA THR A 112 15.75 13.51 2.20
C THR A 112 14.26 13.83 2.04
N VAL A 113 13.84 15.06 2.36
CA VAL A 113 12.44 15.48 2.13
C VAL A 113 12.06 15.34 0.66
N GLU A 114 12.98 15.67 -0.24
CA GLU A 114 12.75 15.58 -1.68
C GLU A 114 12.58 14.12 -2.14
N ASP A 115 13.46 13.21 -1.72
CA ASP A 115 13.36 11.79 -2.04
C ASP A 115 12.09 11.16 -1.46
N PHE A 116 11.74 11.54 -0.23
CA PHE A 116 10.51 11.12 0.44
C PHE A 116 9.26 11.61 -0.30
N ALA A 117 9.25 12.87 -0.75
CA ALA A 117 8.11 13.49 -1.37
C ALA A 117 7.97 13.13 -2.85
N TYR A 118 9.05 12.80 -3.54
CA TYR A 118 9.07 12.36 -4.94
C TYR A 118 8.24 13.29 -5.84
N GLY A 119 8.43 14.61 -5.68
CA GLY A 119 7.75 15.66 -6.45
C GLY A 119 6.27 15.89 -6.10
N ALA A 120 5.71 15.21 -5.11
CA ALA A 120 4.33 15.44 -4.66
C ALA A 120 4.24 16.43 -3.49
N ASN A 121 3.06 17.01 -3.29
CA ASN A 121 2.83 17.94 -2.18
C ASN A 121 2.87 17.21 -0.84
N ILE A 122 3.44 17.87 0.17
CA ILE A 122 3.53 17.35 1.54
C ILE A 122 2.44 18.03 2.38
N LEU A 123 1.64 17.22 3.06
CA LEU A 123 0.74 17.66 4.12
C LEU A 123 1.41 17.42 5.47
N VAL A 124 1.19 18.32 6.42
CA VAL A 124 1.84 18.27 7.74
C VAL A 124 0.77 18.09 8.80
N ASN A 125 0.92 17.05 9.62
CA ASN A 125 0.10 16.78 10.80
C ASN A 125 -1.42 16.67 10.56
N HIS A 126 -1.86 16.34 9.33
CA HIS A 126 -3.29 16.18 9.02
C HIS A 126 -3.93 15.05 9.86
N LEU A 127 -3.15 14.02 10.21
CA LEU A 127 -3.59 12.98 11.13
C LEU A 127 -4.13 13.50 12.48
N ASP A 128 -3.65 14.64 12.99
CA ASP A 128 -4.14 15.19 14.27
C ASP A 128 -5.62 15.58 14.19
N GLU A 129 -6.00 16.22 13.08
CA GLU A 129 -7.37 16.65 12.82
C GLU A 129 -8.28 15.44 12.61
N SER A 130 -7.80 14.46 11.85
CA SER A 130 -8.60 13.28 11.47
C SER A 130 -8.81 12.29 12.62
N LEU A 131 -7.82 12.10 13.50
CA LEU A 131 -7.85 11.09 14.56
C LEU A 131 -8.35 11.64 15.89
N GLN A 132 -8.30 12.96 16.10
CA GLN A 132 -8.68 13.62 17.36
C GLN A 132 -7.97 13.01 18.58
N LYS A 133 -6.75 12.49 18.39
CA LYS A 133 -5.92 11.91 19.45
C LYS A 133 -4.93 12.94 19.96
N LYS A 134 -4.63 12.86 21.26
CA LYS A 134 -3.58 13.70 21.86
C LYS A 134 -2.21 13.31 21.31
N ALA A 135 -1.61 14.20 20.53
CA ALA A 135 -0.24 14.04 20.06
C ALA A 135 0.76 14.11 21.22
N LEU A 136 1.83 13.33 21.11
CA LEU A 136 3.01 13.41 21.96
C LEU A 136 3.84 14.64 21.60
N LEU A 137 4.79 15.00 22.47
CA LEU A 137 5.71 16.10 22.17
C LEU A 137 6.54 15.76 20.92
N ASN A 138 6.67 16.73 20.02
CA ASN A 138 7.40 16.63 18.76
C ASN A 138 8.78 15.96 18.89
N GLU A 139 9.57 16.37 19.89
CA GLU A 139 10.87 15.78 20.19
C GLU A 139 10.80 14.29 20.57
N GLU A 140 9.77 13.89 21.31
CA GLU A 140 9.52 12.48 21.65
C GLU A 140 9.11 11.68 20.41
N VAL A 141 8.32 12.26 19.51
CA VAL A 141 7.92 11.64 18.24
C VAL A 141 9.15 11.34 17.38
N ALA A 142 10.04 12.34 17.20
CA ALA A 142 11.27 12.18 16.44
C ALA A 142 12.20 11.12 17.08
N ARG A 143 12.37 11.15 18.40
CA ARG A 143 13.19 10.17 19.13
C ARG A 143 12.67 8.74 18.97
N ARG A 144 11.34 8.55 18.94
CA ARG A 144 10.73 7.24 18.69
C ARG A 144 11.01 6.75 17.27
N ALA A 145 10.86 7.64 16.28
CA ALA A 145 11.17 7.31 14.89
C ALA A 145 12.63 6.89 14.72
N GLU A 146 13.57 7.60 15.34
CA GLU A 146 15.01 7.28 15.32
C GLU A 146 15.31 5.92 15.97
N LYS A 147 14.64 5.58 17.07
CA LYS A 147 14.81 4.28 17.75
C LYS A 147 14.32 3.09 16.93
N LEU A 148 13.41 3.32 16.00
CA LEU A 148 12.80 2.26 15.19
C LEU A 148 13.48 2.08 13.83
N LEU A 149 14.57 2.82 13.55
CA LEU A 149 15.33 2.67 12.31
C LEU A 149 15.85 1.23 12.14
N GLY A 150 15.84 0.76 10.89
CA GLY A 150 16.26 -0.58 10.51
C GLY A 150 15.10 -1.49 10.10
N PHE A 151 15.34 -2.79 10.13
CA PHE A 151 14.40 -3.80 9.66
C PHE A 151 13.19 -3.95 10.55
N THR A 152 12.05 -4.18 9.92
CA THR A 152 10.81 -4.47 10.62
C THR A 152 9.91 -5.38 9.78
N PRO A 153 9.14 -6.29 10.39
CA PRO A 153 8.12 -7.05 9.67
C PRO A 153 7.13 -6.10 8.98
N TYR A 154 6.69 -6.43 7.78
CA TYR A 154 5.72 -5.61 7.06
C TYR A 154 4.38 -6.31 6.90
N SER A 155 3.30 -5.56 7.07
CA SER A 155 1.96 -6.01 6.71
C SER A 155 1.16 -4.82 6.17
N LEU A 156 0.61 -4.97 4.96
CA LEU A 156 -0.23 -3.94 4.34
C LEU A 156 -1.36 -3.46 5.26
N LEU A 157 -1.97 -4.38 6.01
CA LEU A 157 -3.16 -4.09 6.83
C LEU A 157 -2.85 -3.83 8.30
N TRP A 158 -1.69 -4.29 8.80
CA TRP A 158 -1.45 -4.37 10.25
C TRP A 158 -0.12 -3.78 10.72
N ASN A 159 0.84 -3.56 9.83
CA ASN A 159 2.13 -2.97 10.17
C ASN A 159 2.75 -2.30 8.93
N ASN A 160 2.25 -1.11 8.63
CA ASN A 160 2.64 -0.30 7.47
C ASN A 160 3.14 1.09 7.92
N CYS A 161 3.38 1.99 6.97
CA CYS A 161 3.89 3.33 7.24
C CYS A 161 2.95 4.19 8.12
N GLU A 162 1.63 4.05 7.98
CA GLU A 162 0.65 4.80 8.81
C GLU A 162 0.65 4.30 10.26
N HIS A 163 0.75 2.97 10.48
CA HIS A 163 0.92 2.39 11.82
C HIS A 163 2.21 2.89 12.50
N PHE A 164 3.30 2.97 11.73
CA PHE A 164 4.58 3.46 12.23
C PHE A 164 4.48 4.91 12.72
N VAL A 165 3.93 5.82 11.91
CA VAL A 165 3.86 7.23 12.30
C VAL A 165 2.86 7.48 13.42
N THR A 166 1.73 6.76 13.43
CA THR A 166 0.72 6.89 14.50
C THR A 166 1.22 6.33 15.84
N TYR A 167 2.02 5.26 15.83
CA TYR A 167 2.73 4.79 17.01
C TYR A 167 3.69 5.85 17.55
N CYS A 168 4.48 6.48 16.68
CA CYS A 168 5.42 7.51 17.10
C CYS A 168 4.71 8.77 17.60
N ARG A 169 3.64 9.22 16.92
CA ARG A 169 2.93 10.48 17.21
C ARG A 169 1.93 10.37 18.36
N TYR A 170 1.21 9.25 18.49
CA TYR A 170 0.14 9.08 19.46
C TYR A 170 0.38 7.95 20.46
N GLY A 171 1.46 7.17 20.30
CA GLY A 171 1.73 5.99 21.12
C GLY A 171 0.85 4.77 20.80
N THR A 172 -0.02 4.85 19.80
CA THR A 172 -0.91 3.75 19.40
C THR A 172 -0.81 3.51 17.88
N PRO A 173 -0.40 2.32 17.44
CA PRO A 173 -0.31 2.00 16.01
C PRO A 173 -1.72 1.79 15.45
N ILE A 174 -2.18 2.67 14.58
CA ILE A 174 -3.47 2.57 13.89
C ILE A 174 -3.32 2.99 12.42
N SER A 175 -4.23 2.53 11.56
CA SER A 175 -4.25 2.89 10.14
C SER A 175 -5.68 3.03 9.64
N PRO A 176 -6.25 4.25 9.67
CA PRO A 176 -7.54 4.55 9.05
C PRO A 176 -7.67 4.08 7.60
N GLN A 177 -6.59 4.11 6.81
CA GLN A 177 -6.62 3.58 5.45
C GLN A 177 -6.86 2.07 5.42
N SER A 178 -6.20 1.32 6.30
CA SER A 178 -6.36 -0.13 6.41
C SER A 178 -7.75 -0.48 6.91
N ASP A 179 -8.25 0.25 7.90
CA ASP A 179 -9.60 0.08 8.45
C ASP A 179 -10.66 0.33 7.37
N LYS A 180 -10.54 1.43 6.62
CA LYS A 180 -11.46 1.77 5.52
C LYS A 180 -11.41 0.73 4.39
N PHE A 181 -10.23 0.23 4.06
CA PHE A 181 -10.08 -0.85 3.08
C PHE A 181 -10.81 -2.12 3.55
N CYS A 182 -10.59 -2.54 4.80
CA CYS A 182 -11.26 -3.68 5.39
C CYS A 182 -12.79 -3.51 5.42
N GLU A 183 -13.30 -2.34 5.79
CA GLU A 183 -14.74 -2.05 5.74
C GLU A 183 -15.32 -2.10 4.33
N THR A 184 -14.59 -1.56 3.34
CA THR A 184 -15.01 -1.62 1.93
C THR A 184 -15.09 -3.08 1.46
N VAL A 185 -14.09 -3.90 1.79
CA VAL A 185 -14.09 -5.33 1.47
C VAL A 185 -15.25 -6.06 2.15
N LYS A 186 -15.54 -5.76 3.43
CA LYS A 186 -16.70 -6.33 4.13
C LYS A 186 -18.02 -5.96 3.44
N ILE A 187 -18.19 -4.71 3.02
CA ILE A 187 -19.39 -4.26 2.30
C ILE A 187 -19.55 -5.03 0.98
N ILE A 188 -18.46 -5.19 0.21
CA ILE A 188 -18.47 -5.93 -1.06
C ILE A 188 -18.82 -7.41 -0.83
N ILE A 189 -18.24 -8.04 0.19
CA ILE A 189 -18.51 -9.44 0.53
C ILE A 189 -19.96 -9.63 0.99
N ARG A 190 -20.51 -8.67 1.75
CA ARG A 190 -21.89 -8.70 2.25
C ARG A 190 -22.94 -8.38 1.20
N ASP A 191 -22.55 -7.76 0.09
CA ASP A 191 -23.46 -7.42 -0.99
C ASP A 191 -23.99 -8.67 -1.71
N GLN A 192 -25.30 -8.91 -1.60
CA GLN A 192 -25.97 -10.08 -2.17
C GLN A 192 -25.78 -10.19 -3.69
N ARG A 193 -25.62 -9.06 -4.40
CA ARG A 193 -25.35 -9.05 -5.85
C ARG A 193 -23.95 -9.56 -6.15
N SER A 194 -22.97 -9.18 -5.35
CA SER A 194 -21.59 -9.66 -5.44
C SER A 194 -21.49 -11.17 -5.16
N VAL A 195 -22.25 -11.68 -4.18
CA VAL A 195 -22.37 -13.13 -3.92
C VAL A 195 -23.00 -13.86 -5.10
N LEU A 196 -24.12 -13.36 -5.64
CA LEU A 196 -24.79 -13.95 -6.79
C LEU A 196 -23.90 -13.94 -8.04
N ALA A 197 -23.21 -12.84 -8.31
CA ALA A 197 -22.27 -12.72 -9.42
C ALA A 197 -21.11 -13.71 -9.28
N SER A 198 -20.57 -13.87 -8.06
CA SER A 198 -19.51 -14.84 -7.76
C SER A 198 -19.99 -16.28 -7.98
N ALA A 199 -21.21 -16.60 -7.55
CA ALA A 199 -21.82 -17.91 -7.77
C ALA A 199 -22.05 -18.19 -9.26
N VAL A 200 -22.57 -17.22 -10.02
CA VAL A 200 -22.79 -17.34 -11.46
C VAL A 200 -21.45 -17.51 -12.20
N LEU A 201 -20.43 -16.74 -11.85
CA LEU A 201 -19.08 -16.88 -12.42
C LEU A 201 -18.45 -18.23 -12.06
N GLY A 202 -18.63 -18.71 -10.84
CA GLY A 202 -18.21 -20.03 -10.39
C GLY A 202 -18.87 -21.14 -11.21
N LEU A 203 -20.20 -21.07 -11.39
CA LEU A 203 -20.97 -22.01 -12.22
C LEU A 203 -20.57 -21.94 -13.70
N ALA A 204 -20.38 -20.75 -14.26
CA ALA A 204 -19.91 -20.57 -15.64
C ALA A 204 -18.50 -21.15 -15.83
N SER A 205 -17.61 -20.96 -14.84
CA SER A 205 -16.27 -21.56 -14.84
C SER A 205 -16.32 -23.08 -14.82
N ILE A 206 -17.21 -23.67 -14.01
CA ILE A 206 -17.46 -25.12 -14.00
C ILE A 206 -17.92 -25.61 -15.38
N VAL A 207 -18.83 -24.89 -16.04
CA VAL A 207 -19.33 -25.25 -17.37
C VAL A 207 -18.23 -25.14 -18.44
N CYS A 208 -17.37 -24.13 -18.36
CA CYS A 208 -16.32 -23.91 -19.35
C CYS A 208 -15.08 -24.80 -19.17
N THR A 209 -14.72 -25.16 -17.93
CA THR A 209 -13.47 -25.87 -17.61
C THR A 209 -13.66 -27.27 -17.04
N GLY A 210 -14.91 -27.67 -16.76
CA GLY A 210 -15.25 -28.93 -16.11
C GLY A 210 -15.07 -28.88 -14.59
N LEU A 211 -15.71 -29.81 -13.87
CA LEU A 211 -15.71 -29.89 -12.40
C LEU A 211 -14.32 -30.17 -11.77
N ILE A 212 -13.29 -30.37 -12.58
CA ILE A 212 -11.96 -30.88 -12.18
C ILE A 212 -11.00 -29.73 -11.81
N SER A 213 -11.37 -28.47 -12.08
CA SER A 213 -10.47 -27.36 -11.80
C SER A 213 -10.34 -27.10 -10.29
N TYR A 214 -9.11 -27.14 -9.78
CA TYR A 214 -8.78 -26.81 -8.37
C TYR A 214 -9.16 -25.38 -7.98
N THR A 215 -9.55 -24.54 -8.95
CA THR A 215 -9.95 -23.13 -8.76
C THR A 215 -11.46 -22.95 -8.54
N THR A 216 -12.30 -23.92 -8.93
CA THR A 216 -13.77 -23.77 -8.94
C THR A 216 -14.40 -23.88 -7.55
N LEU A 217 -13.93 -24.79 -6.70
CA LEU A 217 -14.44 -24.93 -5.32
C LEU A 217 -14.09 -23.70 -4.46
N PRO A 218 -12.84 -23.21 -4.41
CA PRO A 218 -12.52 -21.97 -3.69
C PRO A 218 -13.32 -20.76 -4.18
N ALA A 219 -13.54 -20.61 -5.49
CA ALA A 219 -14.27 -19.49 -6.07
C ALA A 219 -15.75 -19.41 -5.65
N ILE A 220 -16.37 -20.55 -5.29
CA ILE A 220 -17.76 -20.60 -4.83
C ILE A 220 -17.81 -20.55 -3.29
N PHE A 221 -16.99 -21.36 -2.62
CA PHE A 221 -17.08 -21.52 -1.17
C PHE A 221 -16.46 -20.36 -0.40
N ILE A 222 -15.36 -19.75 -0.87
CA ILE A 222 -14.73 -18.64 -0.14
C ILE A 222 -15.67 -17.42 -0.05
N PRO A 223 -16.29 -16.91 -1.14
CA PRO A 223 -17.24 -15.82 -1.03
C PRO A 223 -18.47 -16.18 -0.19
N PHE A 224 -18.98 -17.42 -0.31
CA PHE A 224 -20.13 -17.89 0.46
C PHE A 224 -19.85 -17.96 1.97
N PHE A 225 -18.72 -18.52 2.40
CA PHE A 225 -18.35 -18.58 3.81
C PHE A 225 -18.01 -17.20 4.38
N LEU A 226 -17.37 -16.33 3.59
CA LEU A 226 -17.09 -14.95 4.00
C LEU A 226 -18.39 -14.12 4.14
N TRP A 227 -19.41 -14.39 3.32
CA TRP A 227 -20.75 -13.81 3.47
C TRP A 227 -21.47 -14.31 4.73
N MET A 228 -21.44 -15.63 4.99
CA MET A 228 -22.08 -16.23 6.17
C MET A 228 -21.43 -15.85 7.51
N ALA A 229 -20.12 -15.57 7.51
CA ALA A 229 -19.36 -15.28 8.72
C ALA A 229 -19.43 -13.81 9.18
N GLY A 230 -19.98 -12.90 8.35
CA GLY A 230 -20.05 -11.49 8.65
C GLY A 230 -21.47 -11.01 8.85
#